data_AF-A0A7C1DVR4-F1
#
_entry.id   AF-A0A7C1DVR4-F1
#
_cell.length_a   1.000
_cell.length_b   1.000
_cell.length_c   1.000
_cell.angle_alpha   90.00
_cell.angle_beta   90.00
_cell.angle_gamma   90.00
#
_symmetry.space_group_name_H-M   'P 1'
#
loop_
_entity.id
_entity.type
_entity.pdbx_description
1 polymer ?
#
loop_
_entity_poly.entity_id
_entity_poly.type
_entity_poly.pdbx_seq_one_letter_code
_entity_poly.pdbx_strand_id
1 'polypeptide(L)'
;MTGFFVPKKVFFTCGTGRDPERLASFEMALRDASIECYNLVTVSSILPPRCQIIPKEEGLRQMEAGSVIFTVMSRLSSNEPHRRISTSIGVAIPEEMETQWGYFAEHHSFGQSKEQAGKYAEKLAYDMYHSITDKIPRKTLNVTETAVVGDEGEWTTVLAAAIFLME
;
A
#
# COMPACT_ATOMS: atom_id res chain seq x y z
N MET A 1 -24.96 20.18 1.45
CA MET A 1 -23.90 19.15 1.46
C MET A 1 -23.62 18.77 2.91
N THR A 2 -24.31 17.77 3.44
CA THR A 2 -24.03 17.24 4.78
C THR A 2 -23.66 15.77 4.60
N GLY A 3 -22.43 15.53 4.18
CA GLY A 3 -21.87 14.20 3.99
C GLY A 3 -20.43 14.18 4.50
N PHE A 4 -20.07 13.12 5.21
CA PHE A 4 -18.68 12.89 5.60
C PHE A 4 -17.83 12.54 4.37
N PHE A 5 -16.59 13.01 4.34
CA PHE A 5 -15.64 12.72 3.26
C PHE A 5 -15.01 11.34 3.49
N VAL A 6 -15.56 10.30 2.85
CA VAL A 6 -15.21 8.89 3.10
C VAL A 6 -15.05 8.14 1.76
N PRO A 7 -13.89 7.50 1.51
CA PRO A 7 -13.68 6.68 0.32
C PRO A 7 -14.71 5.57 0.14
N LYS A 8 -15.09 5.29 -1.10
CA LYS A 8 -16.03 4.22 -1.46
C LYS A 8 -15.37 3.00 -2.06
N LYS A 9 -14.20 3.16 -2.67
CA LYS A 9 -13.45 2.05 -3.26
C LYS A 9 -11.98 2.17 -2.89
N VAL A 10 -11.30 1.04 -2.92
CA VAL A 10 -9.86 0.94 -2.75
C VAL A 10 -9.30 -0.12 -3.70
N PHE A 11 -8.15 0.14 -4.30
CA PHE A 11 -7.36 -0.90 -4.96
C PHE A 11 -5.95 -0.93 -4.40
N PHE A 12 -5.25 -2.02 -4.65
CA PHE A 12 -3.88 -2.22 -4.18
C PHE A 12 -2.91 -2.20 -5.36
N THR A 13 -1.73 -1.62 -5.14
CA THR A 13 -0.64 -1.67 -6.11
C THR A 13 0.71 -1.67 -5.41
N CYS A 14 1.74 -2.09 -6.13
CA CYS A 14 3.11 -2.07 -5.67
C CYS A 14 4.03 -1.91 -6.87
N GLY A 15 5.27 -1.49 -6.61
CA GLY A 15 6.21 -1.26 -7.68
C GLY A 15 7.65 -1.15 -7.20
N THR A 16 8.57 -1.35 -8.14
CA THR A 16 10.02 -1.21 -7.96
C THR A 16 10.58 -0.22 -8.95
N GLY A 17 11.53 0.61 -8.52
CA GLY A 17 12.26 1.51 -9.39
C GLY A 17 13.74 1.54 -9.02
N ARG A 18 14.59 1.80 -10.03
CA ARG A 18 16.03 1.89 -9.86
C ARG A 18 16.60 3.05 -10.63
N ASP A 19 17.46 3.84 -9.99
CA ASP A 19 18.10 4.99 -10.61
C ASP A 19 19.32 5.43 -9.77
N PRO A 20 20.37 6.03 -10.36
CA PRO A 20 21.44 6.66 -9.60
C PRO A 20 20.96 7.70 -8.58
N GLU A 21 19.82 8.35 -8.84
CA GLU A 21 19.22 9.31 -7.93
C GLU A 21 18.05 8.72 -7.13
N ARG A 22 18.07 8.91 -5.81
CA ARG A 22 17.06 8.37 -4.91
C ARG A 22 15.64 8.79 -5.31
N LEU A 23 15.44 10.07 -5.66
CA LEU A 23 14.13 10.59 -6.02
C LEU A 23 13.62 9.99 -7.33
N ALA A 24 14.51 9.82 -8.32
CA ALA A 24 14.16 9.20 -9.59
C ALA A 24 13.87 7.70 -9.42
N SER A 25 14.59 6.98 -8.55
CA SER A 25 14.27 5.58 -8.23
C SER A 25 12.87 5.44 -7.63
N PHE A 26 12.41 6.43 -6.85
CA PHE A 26 11.05 6.47 -6.32
C PHE A 26 10.01 6.77 -7.41
N GLU A 27 10.30 7.72 -8.30
CA GLU A 27 9.45 8.04 -9.46
C GLU A 27 9.25 6.81 -10.37
N MET A 28 10.32 6.05 -10.63
CA MET A 28 10.25 4.80 -11.37
C MET A 28 9.43 3.72 -10.65
N ALA A 29 9.51 3.65 -9.31
CA ALA A 29 8.67 2.74 -8.54
C ALA A 29 7.18 3.12 -8.62
N LEU A 30 6.87 4.43 -8.70
CA LEU A 30 5.50 4.90 -8.93
C LEU A 30 5.00 4.54 -10.33
N ARG A 31 5.86 4.60 -11.36
CA ARG A 31 5.52 4.17 -12.73
C ARG A 31 5.21 2.69 -12.82
N ASP A 32 6.04 1.86 -12.19
CA ASP A 32 5.82 0.41 -12.10
C ASP A 32 4.49 0.10 -11.38
N ALA A 33 4.18 0.88 -10.35
CA ALA A 33 2.89 0.86 -9.66
C ALA A 33 1.73 1.53 -10.43
N SER A 34 1.98 2.19 -11.56
CA SER A 34 1.00 2.92 -12.39
C SER A 34 0.26 4.04 -11.65
N ILE A 35 0.94 4.72 -10.72
CA ILE A 35 0.40 5.81 -9.90
C ILE A 35 1.29 7.07 -9.91
N GLU A 36 2.22 7.16 -10.85
CA GLU A 36 3.17 8.26 -11.03
C GLU A 36 2.51 9.60 -11.36
N CYS A 37 1.36 9.58 -12.02
CA CYS A 37 0.72 10.76 -12.56
C CYS A 37 -0.28 11.42 -11.60
N TYR A 38 -0.34 10.99 -10.33
CA TYR A 38 -1.27 11.49 -9.32
C TYR A 38 -0.58 12.26 -8.19
N ASN A 39 -1.31 13.16 -7.54
CA ASN A 39 -0.87 13.85 -6.32
C ASN A 39 -1.23 13.00 -5.10
N LEU A 40 -0.29 12.17 -4.64
CA LEU A 40 -0.53 11.20 -3.56
C LEU A 40 -0.47 11.86 -2.17
N VAL A 41 -1.53 11.70 -1.38
CA VAL A 41 -1.63 12.15 0.02
C VAL A 41 -1.72 10.92 0.92
N THR A 42 -0.68 10.71 1.72
CA THR A 42 -0.66 9.59 2.67
C THR A 42 -1.62 9.84 3.82
N VAL A 43 -2.53 8.90 4.07
CA VAL A 43 -3.46 8.88 5.20
C VAL A 43 -3.14 7.73 6.15
N SER A 44 -3.78 7.74 7.31
CA SER A 44 -3.68 6.65 8.29
C SER A 44 -4.44 5.39 7.84
N SER A 45 -4.49 4.40 8.72
CA SER A 45 -4.63 3.01 8.33
C SER A 45 -6.05 2.44 8.48
N ILE A 46 -7.10 3.14 8.04
CA ILE A 46 -8.50 2.67 8.14
C ILE A 46 -9.08 2.28 6.77
N LEU A 47 -9.64 1.07 6.68
CA LEU A 47 -10.53 0.65 5.59
C LEU A 47 -11.97 1.03 5.96
N PRO A 48 -12.60 2.01 5.29
CA PRO A 48 -13.93 2.47 5.70
C PRO A 48 -15.01 1.38 5.56
N PRO A 49 -16.10 1.46 6.36
CA PRO A 49 -17.29 0.66 6.09
C PRO A 49 -17.79 0.91 4.66
N ARG A 50 -18.30 -0.15 4.03
CA ARG A 50 -18.83 -0.18 2.65
C ARG A 50 -17.78 0.11 1.58
N CYS A 51 -16.51 0.27 1.95
CA CYS A 51 -15.43 0.46 0.98
C CYS A 51 -15.19 -0.84 0.21
N GLN A 52 -15.36 -0.77 -1.11
CA GLN A 52 -15.20 -1.91 -1.99
C GLN A 52 -13.73 -2.06 -2.39
N ILE A 53 -13.18 -3.26 -2.19
CA ILE A 53 -11.87 -3.61 -2.74
C ILE A 53 -12.07 -4.01 -4.20
N ILE A 54 -11.51 -3.22 -5.12
CA ILE A 54 -11.65 -3.40 -6.57
C ILE A 54 -10.30 -3.76 -7.23
N PRO A 55 -10.31 -4.37 -8.43
CA PRO A 55 -9.10 -4.56 -9.22
C PRO A 55 -8.39 -3.24 -9.57
N LYS A 56 -7.05 -3.27 -9.66
CA LYS A 56 -6.22 -2.10 -10.01
C LYS A 56 -6.67 -1.46 -11.32
N GLU A 57 -6.90 -2.26 -12.35
CA GLU A 57 -7.26 -1.78 -13.68
C GLU A 57 -8.61 -1.08 -13.69
N GLU A 58 -9.53 -1.51 -12.82
CA GLU A 58 -10.83 -0.86 -12.66
C GLU A 58 -10.70 0.48 -11.94
N GLY A 59 -9.88 0.55 -10.89
CA GLY A 59 -9.60 1.79 -10.18
C GLY A 59 -8.90 2.83 -11.06
N LEU A 60 -7.88 2.43 -11.81
CA LEU A 60 -7.14 3.32 -12.70
C LEU A 60 -8.02 3.93 -13.81
N ARG A 61 -9.05 3.21 -14.30
CA ARG A 61 -10.00 3.75 -15.28
C ARG A 61 -10.91 4.85 -14.74
N GLN A 62 -10.99 5.00 -13.41
CA GLN A 62 -11.83 5.98 -12.72
C GLN A 62 -11.01 7.17 -12.21
N MET A 63 -9.74 7.27 -12.57
CA MET A 63 -8.82 8.30 -12.09
C MET A 63 -8.28 9.12 -13.25
N GLU A 64 -8.08 10.41 -13.01
CA GLU A 64 -7.47 11.34 -13.96
C GLU A 64 -6.10 11.81 -13.45
N ALA A 65 -5.14 11.95 -14.36
CA ALA A 65 -3.82 12.48 -14.03
C ALA A 65 -3.94 13.85 -13.35
N GLY A 66 -3.13 14.09 -12.32
CA GLY A 66 -3.16 15.30 -11.48
C GLY A 66 -4.17 15.25 -10.33
N SER A 67 -5.05 14.24 -10.25
CA SER A 67 -5.97 14.08 -9.12
C SER A 67 -5.22 13.99 -7.78
N VAL A 68 -5.79 14.59 -6.73
CA VAL A 68 -5.35 14.38 -5.35
C VAL A 68 -5.92 13.07 -4.86
N ILE A 69 -5.05 12.10 -4.58
CA ILE A 69 -5.43 10.72 -4.28
C ILE A 69 -4.93 10.36 -2.89
N PHE A 70 -5.85 9.95 -2.02
CA PHE A 70 -5.50 9.50 -0.68
C PHE A 70 -5.01 8.05 -0.72
N THR A 71 -3.95 7.75 0.02
CA THR A 71 -3.34 6.41 0.02
C THR A 71 -2.78 6.01 1.37
N VAL A 72 -2.82 4.72 1.68
CA VAL A 72 -1.95 4.13 2.70
C VAL A 72 -0.76 3.53 1.98
N MET A 73 0.46 3.95 2.30
CA MET A 73 1.66 3.59 1.53
C MET A 73 2.84 3.23 2.41
N SER A 74 3.47 2.09 2.09
CA SER A 74 4.78 1.70 2.59
C SER A 74 5.81 1.88 1.48
N ARG A 75 6.96 2.46 1.81
CA ARG A 75 8.04 2.76 0.86
C ARG A 75 9.39 2.51 1.51
N LEU A 76 10.30 1.88 0.78
CA LEU A 76 11.69 1.69 1.20
C LEU A 76 12.64 1.93 0.05
N SER A 77 13.67 2.74 0.27
CA SER A 77 14.77 2.98 -0.68
C SER A 77 16.09 2.57 -0.05
N SER A 78 16.97 1.96 -0.83
CA SER A 78 18.31 1.56 -0.40
C SER A 78 19.30 1.64 -1.56
N ASN A 79 20.53 2.04 -1.25
CA ASN A 79 21.69 1.99 -2.14
C ASN A 79 22.78 1.04 -1.59
N GLU A 80 22.45 0.22 -0.58
CA GLU A 80 23.34 -0.81 -0.06
C GLU A 80 23.35 -2.03 -1.00
N PRO A 81 24.47 -2.32 -1.70
CA PRO A 81 24.50 -3.33 -2.75
C PRO A 81 24.05 -4.70 -2.27
N HIS A 82 23.33 -5.40 -3.13
CA HIS A 82 22.82 -6.76 -2.92
C HIS A 82 21.88 -6.92 -1.70
N ARG A 83 21.53 -5.83 -1.02
CA ARG A 83 20.57 -5.88 0.09
C ARG A 83 19.18 -6.14 -0.47
N ARG A 84 18.45 -7.07 0.12
CA ARG A 84 17.02 -7.25 -0.16
C ARG A 84 16.22 -6.20 0.61
N ILE A 85 15.36 -5.48 -0.09
CA ILE A 85 14.37 -4.56 0.48
C ILE A 85 12.96 -5.06 0.16
N SER A 86 12.04 -4.89 1.10
CA SER A 86 10.66 -5.33 0.95
C SER A 86 9.70 -4.31 1.57
N THR A 87 8.54 -4.12 0.93
CA THR A 87 7.44 -3.28 1.43
C THR A 87 6.12 -4.02 1.26
N SER A 88 5.24 -3.89 2.23
CA SER A 88 3.91 -4.50 2.21
C SER A 88 2.86 -3.58 2.81
N ILE A 89 1.64 -3.67 2.28
CA ILE A 89 0.42 -3.20 2.92
C ILE A 89 -0.43 -4.41 3.23
N GLY A 90 -0.63 -4.70 4.50
CA GLY A 90 -1.63 -5.66 4.98
C GLY A 90 -2.96 -4.96 5.23
N VAL A 91 -4.07 -5.69 5.12
CA VAL A 91 -5.40 -5.22 5.51
C VAL A 91 -6.17 -6.32 6.23
N ALA A 92 -6.79 -5.96 7.35
CA ALA A 92 -7.76 -6.77 8.07
C ALA A 92 -9.17 -6.31 7.70
N ILE A 93 -9.98 -7.22 7.17
CA ILE A 93 -11.32 -6.94 6.66
C ILE A 93 -12.35 -7.49 7.64
N PRO A 94 -13.26 -6.68 8.21
CA PRO A 94 -14.26 -7.13 9.16
C PRO A 94 -15.30 -8.05 8.51
N GLU A 95 -16.04 -8.78 9.35
CA GLU A 95 -17.17 -9.63 8.91
C GLU A 95 -18.32 -8.79 8.34
N GLU A 96 -18.63 -7.67 9.02
CA GLU A 96 -19.76 -6.78 8.68
C GLU A 96 -19.27 -5.46 8.09
N MET A 97 -18.84 -5.49 6.82
CA MET A 97 -18.38 -4.28 6.11
C MET A 97 -19.44 -3.17 6.03
N GLU A 98 -20.73 -3.45 6.24
CA GLU A 98 -21.79 -2.43 6.20
C GLU A 98 -21.74 -1.42 7.35
N THR A 99 -21.17 -1.84 8.49
CA THR A 99 -21.19 -1.07 9.75
C THR A 99 -19.82 -0.97 10.40
N GLN A 100 -18.92 -1.91 10.10
CA GLN A 100 -17.58 -2.00 10.69
C GLN A 100 -16.51 -1.53 9.70
N TRP A 101 -15.45 -0.95 10.24
CA TRP A 101 -14.26 -0.58 9.48
C TRP A 101 -13.22 -1.69 9.57
N GLY A 102 -12.33 -1.78 8.58
CA GLY A 102 -11.13 -2.60 8.62
C GLY A 102 -9.87 -1.78 8.90
N TYR A 103 -8.74 -2.45 9.01
CA TYR A 103 -7.49 -1.81 9.42
C TYR A 103 -6.35 -2.18 8.47
N PHE A 104 -5.61 -1.18 8.01
CA PHE A 104 -4.39 -1.38 7.22
C PHE A 104 -3.17 -1.46 8.14
N ALA A 105 -2.12 -2.13 7.69
CA ALA A 105 -0.83 -2.10 8.35
C ALA A 105 0.29 -1.98 7.31
N GLU A 106 1.02 -0.88 7.39
CA GLU A 106 2.22 -0.66 6.61
C GLU A 106 3.41 -1.42 7.19
N HIS A 107 4.16 -2.10 6.33
CA HIS A 107 5.40 -2.77 6.72
C HIS A 107 6.49 -2.51 5.69
N HIS A 108 7.71 -2.26 6.15
CA HIS A 108 8.91 -2.23 5.32
C HIS A 108 10.05 -2.90 6.05
N SER A 109 10.90 -3.60 5.32
CA SER A 109 11.95 -4.40 5.93
C SER A 109 13.12 -4.63 4.99
N PHE A 110 14.25 -4.96 5.62
CA PHE A 110 15.44 -5.43 4.95
C PHE A 110 15.60 -6.94 5.17
N GLY A 111 16.04 -7.67 4.15
CA GLY A 111 16.35 -9.10 4.21
C GLY A 111 15.15 -10.04 4.09
N GLN A 112 13.92 -9.60 4.36
CA GLN A 112 12.73 -10.45 4.26
C GLN A 112 12.35 -10.74 2.81
N SER A 113 11.93 -11.98 2.53
CA SER A 113 11.30 -12.32 1.26
C SER A 113 9.91 -11.67 1.11
N LYS A 114 9.37 -11.67 -0.13
CA LYS A 114 8.01 -11.22 -0.44
C LYS A 114 6.96 -11.92 0.45
N GLU A 115 7.09 -13.23 0.63
CA GLU A 115 6.17 -14.01 1.46
C GLU A 115 6.28 -13.67 2.96
N GLN A 116 7.50 -13.49 3.48
CA GLN A 116 7.73 -13.11 4.88
C GLN A 116 7.17 -11.72 5.18
N ALA A 117 7.46 -10.74 4.33
CA ALA A 117 6.97 -9.38 4.48
C ALA A 117 5.44 -9.30 4.39
N GLY A 118 4.84 -10.02 3.44
CA GLY A 118 3.38 -10.08 3.28
C GLY A 118 2.68 -10.73 4.48
N LYS A 119 3.13 -11.91 4.92
CA LYS A 119 2.58 -12.57 6.11
C LYS A 119 2.71 -11.72 7.37
N TYR A 120 3.83 -11.01 7.52
CA TYR A 120 4.03 -10.10 8.63
C TYR A 120 3.04 -8.93 8.61
N ALA A 121 2.82 -8.31 7.44
CA ALA A 121 1.87 -7.21 7.30
C ALA A 121 0.42 -7.65 7.54
N GLU A 122 0.01 -8.83 7.06
CA GLU A 122 -1.31 -9.39 7.38
C GLU A 122 -1.49 -9.63 8.87
N LYS A 123 -0.48 -10.23 9.52
CA LYS A 123 -0.51 -10.44 10.97
C LYS A 123 -0.59 -9.12 11.73
N LEU A 124 0.17 -8.11 11.31
CA LEU A 124 0.15 -6.79 11.95
C LEU A 124 -1.23 -6.13 11.81
N ALA A 125 -1.84 -6.20 10.62
CA ALA A 125 -3.19 -5.70 10.40
C ALA A 125 -4.22 -6.42 11.26
N TYR A 126 -4.10 -7.76 11.38
CA TYR A 126 -4.93 -8.56 12.28
C TYR A 126 -4.79 -8.10 13.74
N ASP A 127 -3.55 -8.02 14.24
CA ASP A 127 -3.27 -7.71 15.65
C ASP A 127 -3.76 -6.30 16.01
N MET A 128 -3.54 -5.32 15.12
CA MET A 128 -4.00 -3.94 15.30
C MET A 128 -5.53 -3.83 15.26
N TYR A 129 -6.18 -4.50 14.31
CA TYR A 129 -7.64 -4.57 14.25
C TYR A 129 -8.21 -5.21 15.52
N HIS A 130 -7.65 -6.35 15.94
CA HIS A 130 -8.10 -7.06 17.13
C HIS A 130 -7.92 -6.22 18.40
N SER A 131 -6.78 -5.56 18.55
CA SER A 131 -6.47 -4.73 19.73
C SER A 131 -7.42 -3.54 19.92
N ILE A 132 -8.04 -3.02 18.86
CA ILE A 132 -8.90 -1.83 18.94
C ILE A 132 -10.38 -2.21 18.96
N THR A 133 -10.73 -3.38 18.41
CA THR A 133 -12.13 -3.79 18.23
C THR A 133 -12.57 -4.95 19.10
N ASP A 134 -11.62 -5.69 19.71
CA ASP A 134 -11.81 -7.00 20.35
C ASP A 134 -12.45 -8.06 19.43
N LYS A 135 -12.42 -7.85 18.11
CA LYS A 135 -13.02 -8.72 17.09
C LYS A 135 -11.96 -9.43 16.28
N ILE A 136 -12.37 -10.50 15.60
CA ILE A 136 -11.57 -11.22 14.62
C ILE A 136 -12.02 -10.75 13.23
N PRO A 137 -11.09 -10.34 12.33
CA PRO A 137 -11.45 -9.99 10.97
C PRO A 137 -11.84 -11.25 10.19
N ARG A 138 -12.75 -11.11 9.23
CA ARG A 138 -13.17 -12.18 8.33
C ARG A 138 -11.99 -12.79 7.56
N LYS A 139 -11.11 -11.93 7.09
CA LYS A 139 -9.89 -12.29 6.37
C LYS A 139 -8.88 -11.17 6.41
N THR A 140 -7.64 -11.53 6.16
CA THR A 140 -6.55 -10.60 5.84
C THR A 140 -6.16 -10.74 4.39
N LEU A 141 -5.60 -9.67 3.83
CA LEU A 141 -4.97 -9.66 2.50
C LEU A 141 -3.71 -8.78 2.58
N ASN A 142 -2.81 -8.96 1.62
CA ASN A 142 -1.69 -8.02 1.44
C ASN A 142 -1.40 -7.74 -0.03
N VAL A 143 -0.74 -6.61 -0.27
CA VAL A 143 0.09 -6.38 -1.47
C VAL A 143 1.51 -6.15 -1.01
N THR A 144 2.47 -6.84 -1.63
CA THR A 144 3.87 -6.80 -1.22
C THR A 144 4.76 -6.65 -2.43
N GLU A 145 5.84 -5.89 -2.29
CA GLU A 145 6.95 -5.88 -3.24
C GLU A 145 8.29 -6.13 -2.57
N THR A 146 9.20 -6.78 -3.31
CA THR A 146 10.57 -6.99 -2.90
C THR A 146 11.53 -6.77 -4.05
N ALA A 147 12.70 -6.23 -3.76
CA ALA A 147 13.77 -6.08 -4.72
C ALA A 147 15.12 -6.36 -4.06
N VAL A 148 16.07 -6.85 -4.85
CA VAL A 148 17.49 -6.84 -4.49
C VAL A 148 18.09 -5.56 -5.06
N VAL A 149 18.74 -4.79 -4.19
CA VAL A 149 19.47 -3.57 -4.57
C VAL A 149 20.58 -3.96 -5.53
N GLY A 150 20.75 -3.14 -6.57
CA GLY A 150 21.78 -3.31 -7.60
C GLY A 150 23.20 -3.14 -7.08
N ASP A 151 24.11 -2.85 -8.00
CA ASP A 151 25.52 -2.60 -7.69
C ASP A 151 25.71 -1.19 -7.09
N GLU A 152 26.95 -0.86 -6.71
CA GLU A 152 27.28 0.45 -6.14
C GLU A 152 26.86 1.61 -7.04
N GLY A 153 26.32 2.66 -6.43
CA GLY A 153 25.93 3.89 -7.13
C GLY A 153 24.50 3.93 -7.65
N GLU A 154 23.69 2.88 -7.44
CA GLU A 154 22.28 2.84 -7.82
C GLU A 154 21.37 2.76 -6.59
N TRP A 155 20.32 3.59 -6.55
CA TRP A 155 19.23 3.44 -5.60
C TRP A 155 18.20 2.47 -6.14
N THR A 156 17.73 1.57 -5.28
CA THR A 156 16.51 0.79 -5.53
C THR A 156 15.44 1.25 -4.55
N THR A 157 14.25 1.54 -5.06
CA THR A 157 13.06 1.83 -4.25
C THR A 157 11.99 0.78 -4.52
N VAL A 158 11.38 0.27 -3.46
CA VAL A 158 10.15 -0.52 -3.51
C VAL A 158 9.03 0.22 -2.79
N LEU A 159 7.80 0.07 -3.27
CA LEU A 159 6.62 0.57 -2.59
C LEU A 159 5.46 -0.40 -2.67
N ALA A 160 4.55 -0.31 -1.70
CA ALA A 160 3.26 -0.96 -1.68
C ALA A 160 2.22 0.06 -1.21
N ALA A 161 1.06 0.11 -1.85
CA ALA A 161 0.05 1.14 -1.62
C ALA A 161 -1.38 0.59 -1.71
N ALA A 162 -2.26 1.10 -0.86
CA ALA A 162 -3.71 1.05 -1.00
C ALA A 162 -4.20 2.43 -1.46
N ILE A 163 -4.88 2.49 -2.60
CA ILE A 163 -5.29 3.72 -3.27
C ILE A 163 -6.79 3.90 -3.13
N PHE A 164 -7.22 5.00 -2.51
CA PHE A 164 -8.63 5.30 -2.28
C PHE A 164 -9.26 6.09 -3.43
N LEU A 165 -10.50 5.74 -3.76
CA LEU A 165 -11.38 6.49 -4.65
C LEU A 165 -12.54 7.08 -3.85
N MET A 166 -12.81 8.36 -4.09
CA MET A 166 -13.66 9.19 -3.23
C MET A 166 -15.15 9.26 -3.61
N GLU A 167 -15.58 8.63 -4.71
CA GLU A 167 -16.93 8.76 -5.32
C GLU A 167 -18.08 9.21 -4.39
#